data_AF-A0A0A2KQW1-F1
#
_entry.id   AF-A0A0A2KQW1-F1
#
_cell.length_a   1.000
_cell.length_b   1.000
_cell.length_c   1.000
_cell.angle_alpha   90.00
_cell.angle_beta   90.00
_cell.angle_gamma   90.00
#
_symmetry.space_group_name_H-M   'P 1'
#
loop_
_entity.id
_entity.type
_entity.pdbx_description
1 polymer ?
#
loop_
_entity_poly.entity_id
_entity_poly.type
_entity_poly.pdbx_seq_one_letter_code
_entity_poly.pdbx_strand_id
1 'polypeptide(L)'
;MEQLQTVDVTHTAEEDEGLIAHFTEITSFRDCVVEGWVTSKPVAILGKVYSAPRVLGPDANVAAVVVKLNSHNGIVKIVNGEREVEVFHTRPSEQEKTTMIILERGHHCIVLGNSSTKFVKKTQHS
;
A
#
# COMPACT_ATOMS: atom_id res chain seq x y z
N MET A 1 -2.24 -10.58 18.96
CA MET A 1 -1.69 -10.03 17.71
C MET A 1 -1.85 -8.54 17.75
N GLU A 2 -0.90 -7.74 17.26
CA GLU A 2 -1.25 -6.41 16.75
C GLU A 2 -2.25 -6.59 15.60
N GLN A 3 -3.26 -5.73 15.54
CA GLN A 3 -4.24 -5.70 14.47
C GLN A 3 -3.95 -4.48 13.61
N LEU A 4 -3.70 -4.66 12.32
CA LEU A 4 -3.50 -3.54 11.41
C LEU A 4 -4.79 -2.71 11.30
N GLN A 5 -4.63 -1.39 11.35
CA GLN A 5 -5.75 -0.48 11.17
C GLN A 5 -6.03 -0.35 9.66
N THR A 6 -7.20 -0.80 9.23
CA THR A 6 -7.62 -0.78 7.83
C THR A 6 -8.93 -0.02 7.66
N VAL A 7 -9.05 0.79 6.62
CA VAL A 7 -10.27 1.55 6.28
C VAL A 7 -10.65 1.33 4.82
N ASP A 8 -11.94 1.21 4.54
CA ASP A 8 -12.45 1.13 3.18
C ASP A 8 -12.48 2.53 2.56
N VAL A 9 -11.81 2.67 1.42
CA VAL A 9 -11.69 3.93 0.66
C VAL A 9 -12.13 3.74 -0.78
N THR A 10 -13.03 2.79 -1.05
CA THR A 10 -13.48 2.45 -2.41
C THR A 10 -14.07 3.65 -3.14
N HIS A 11 -14.79 4.53 -2.43
CA HIS A 11 -15.40 5.73 -3.00
C HIS A 11 -14.42 6.90 -3.25
N THR A 12 -13.26 6.93 -2.57
CA THR A 12 -12.25 7.99 -2.64
C THR A 12 -10.91 7.50 -3.20
N ALA A 13 -10.86 6.28 -3.77
CA ALA A 13 -9.64 5.58 -4.18
C ALA A 13 -8.77 6.37 -5.17
N GLU A 14 -9.41 7.08 -6.11
CA GLU A 14 -8.74 7.88 -7.14
C GLU A 14 -8.49 9.33 -6.68
N GLU A 15 -9.13 9.77 -5.59
CA GLU A 15 -9.04 11.14 -5.05
C GLU A 15 -7.87 11.25 -4.07
N ASP A 16 -6.71 11.74 -4.54
CA ASP A 16 -5.54 11.92 -3.68
C ASP A 16 -5.84 12.75 -2.42
N GLU A 17 -6.58 13.87 -2.57
CA GLU A 17 -6.99 14.72 -1.44
C GLU A 17 -7.91 14.00 -0.44
N GLY A 18 -8.87 13.20 -0.92
CA GLY A 18 -9.76 12.38 -0.08
C GLY A 18 -8.99 11.33 0.73
N LEU A 19 -7.96 10.72 0.13
CA LEU A 19 -7.06 9.81 0.83
C LEU A 19 -6.18 10.54 1.86
N ILE A 20 -5.73 11.78 1.61
CA ILE A 20 -5.00 12.57 2.63
C ILE A 20 -5.95 12.83 3.81
N ALA A 21 -7.19 13.22 3.53
CA ALA A 21 -8.19 13.57 4.53
C ALA A 21 -8.50 12.38 5.46
N HIS A 22 -8.86 11.22 4.90
CA HIS A 22 -9.09 10.01 5.68
C HIS A 22 -7.87 9.62 6.52
N PHE A 23 -6.66 9.57 5.94
CA PHE A 23 -5.45 9.23 6.69
C PHE A 23 -5.21 10.18 7.88
N THR A 24 -5.45 11.48 7.68
CA THR A 24 -5.22 12.52 8.71
C THR A 24 -6.27 12.45 9.82
N GLU A 25 -7.53 12.17 9.48
CA GLU A 25 -8.63 11.89 10.43
C GLU A 25 -8.32 10.67 11.29
N ILE A 26 -7.97 9.55 10.66
CA ILE A 26 -7.71 8.25 11.31
C ILE A 26 -6.53 8.33 12.27
N THR A 27 -5.43 8.94 11.84
CA THR A 27 -4.13 8.86 12.56
C THR A 27 -3.82 10.07 13.44
N SER A 28 -4.57 11.17 13.30
CA SER A 28 -4.30 12.48 13.93
C SER A 28 -2.93 13.12 13.64
N PHE A 29 -2.05 12.47 12.87
CA PHE A 29 -0.76 13.05 12.46
C PHE A 29 -0.97 14.10 11.36
N ARG A 30 -0.55 15.35 11.61
CA ARG A 30 -0.59 16.44 10.62
C ARG A 30 0.60 16.39 9.66
N ASP A 31 1.75 15.94 10.14
CA ASP A 31 2.93 15.59 9.34
C ASP A 31 2.78 14.21 8.68
N CYS A 32 1.65 14.07 7.97
CA CYS A 32 1.21 12.89 7.24
C CYS A 32 1.66 12.89 5.77
N VAL A 33 0.99 12.05 4.97
CA VAL A 33 1.45 11.55 3.69
C VAL A 33 0.30 11.35 2.66
N VAL A 34 0.46 10.64 1.51
CA VAL A 34 -0.11 11.05 0.17
C VAL A 34 0.89 10.96 -1.00
N GLU A 35 1.27 9.78 -1.55
CA GLU A 35 2.08 9.70 -2.78
C GLU A 35 2.06 8.33 -3.50
N GLY A 36 1.49 8.29 -4.71
CA GLY A 36 1.99 7.46 -5.83
C GLY A 36 1.49 6.01 -5.98
N TRP A 37 0.94 5.67 -7.16
CA TRP A 37 0.67 4.28 -7.56
C TRP A 37 1.98 3.50 -7.81
N VAL A 38 2.12 2.37 -7.13
CA VAL A 38 3.19 1.38 -7.33
C VAL A 38 2.59 0.05 -7.79
N THR A 39 2.79 -0.24 -9.08
CA THR A 39 2.76 -1.60 -9.62
C THR A 39 4.16 -2.22 -9.50
N SER A 40 4.25 -3.56 -9.36
CA SER A 40 5.54 -4.23 -9.56
C SER A 40 5.86 -4.23 -11.07
N LYS A 41 6.54 -3.18 -11.53
CA LYS A 41 6.99 -3.07 -12.92
C LYS A 41 7.91 -4.26 -13.22
N PRO A 42 7.60 -5.10 -14.24
CA PRO A 42 8.45 -6.23 -14.58
C PRO A 42 9.86 -5.79 -14.97
N VAL A 43 10.87 -6.48 -14.44
CA VAL A 43 12.28 -6.19 -14.69
C VAL A 43 12.80 -7.17 -15.74
N ALA A 44 13.35 -6.64 -16.84
CA ALA A 44 14.01 -7.44 -17.85
C ALA A 44 15.47 -7.70 -17.44
N ILE A 45 15.81 -8.97 -17.16
CA ILE A 45 17.16 -9.42 -16.82
C ILE A 45 17.58 -10.46 -17.86
N LEU A 46 18.65 -10.18 -18.61
CA LEU A 46 19.18 -11.07 -19.66
C LEU A 46 18.10 -11.56 -20.66
N GLY A 47 17.20 -10.66 -21.08
CA GLY A 47 16.11 -10.96 -22.01
C GLY A 47 14.91 -11.70 -21.41
N LYS A 48 14.94 -12.08 -20.13
CA LYS A 48 13.82 -12.69 -19.40
C LYS A 48 13.13 -11.66 -18.53
N VAL A 49 11.80 -11.71 -18.48
CA VAL A 49 10.97 -10.78 -17.71
C VAL A 49 10.64 -11.37 -16.34
N TYR A 50 10.96 -10.65 -15.27
CA TYR A 50 10.75 -11.07 -13.88
C TYR A 50 9.86 -10.07 -13.13
N SER A 51 8.83 -10.56 -12.44
CA SER A 51 8.09 -9.77 -11.44
C SER A 51 8.91 -9.68 -10.15
N ALA A 52 9.74 -8.64 -10.03
CA ALA A 52 10.54 -8.42 -8.83
C ALA A 52 9.65 -7.93 -7.66
N PRO A 53 9.80 -8.48 -6.44
CA PRO A 53 9.15 -7.93 -5.25
C PRO A 53 9.46 -6.44 -5.07
N ARG A 54 8.46 -5.65 -4.69
CA ARG A 54 8.67 -4.25 -4.28
C ARG A 54 8.39 -4.09 -2.80
N VAL A 55 9.38 -3.61 -2.06
CA VAL A 55 9.21 -3.19 -0.67
C VAL A 55 8.86 -1.70 -0.65
N LEU A 56 7.83 -1.36 0.12
CA LEU A 56 7.25 -0.03 0.34
C LEU A 56 6.95 0.11 1.83
N GLY A 57 6.57 1.30 2.30
CA GLY A 57 6.29 1.47 3.73
C GLY A 57 7.55 1.64 4.60
N PRO A 58 7.41 2.20 5.81
CA PRO A 58 8.45 3.03 6.37
C PRO A 58 9.43 2.34 7.33
N ASP A 59 10.72 2.61 7.09
CA ASP A 59 11.63 2.91 8.19
C ASP A 59 11.35 4.35 8.73
N ALA A 60 11.60 4.56 10.02
CA ALA A 60 11.43 5.80 10.80
C ALA A 60 10.03 6.47 10.96
N ASN A 61 9.06 6.36 10.03
CA ASN A 61 7.79 7.12 10.07
C ASN A 61 6.51 6.27 10.07
N VAL A 62 5.33 6.92 10.15
CA VAL A 62 4.01 6.29 9.95
C VAL A 62 3.52 6.61 8.54
N ALA A 63 2.94 5.65 7.83
CA ALA A 63 2.47 5.80 6.46
C ALA A 63 1.20 4.97 6.21
N ALA A 64 0.75 4.86 4.96
CA ALA A 64 -0.28 3.90 4.57
C ALA A 64 -0.03 3.29 3.19
N VAL A 65 -0.74 2.20 2.89
CA VAL A 65 -0.82 1.58 1.56
C VAL A 65 -2.28 1.37 1.22
N VAL A 66 -2.68 1.85 0.06
CA VAL A 66 -4.03 1.68 -0.49
C VAL A 66 -3.98 0.55 -1.53
N VAL A 67 -4.73 -0.53 -1.31
CA VAL A 67 -4.74 -1.73 -2.16
C VAL A 67 -6.09 -1.88 -2.84
N LYS A 68 -6.09 -1.97 -4.19
CA LYS A 68 -7.30 -2.23 -4.98
C LYS A 68 -7.42 -3.73 -5.27
N LEU A 69 -8.33 -4.42 -4.58
CA LEU A 69 -8.41 -5.88 -4.56
C LEU A 69 -8.81 -6.44 -5.94
N ASN A 70 -9.82 -5.84 -6.59
CA ASN A 70 -10.33 -6.25 -7.91
C ASN A 70 -9.40 -5.94 -9.11
N SER A 71 -8.12 -5.63 -8.90
CA SER A 71 -7.23 -5.10 -9.96
C SER A 71 -6.61 -6.18 -10.85
N HIS A 72 -5.63 -6.91 -10.31
CA HIS A 72 -4.72 -7.79 -11.03
C HIS A 72 -4.31 -8.95 -10.14
N ASN A 73 -3.94 -10.11 -10.72
CA ASN A 73 -3.45 -11.24 -9.92
C ASN A 73 -2.13 -10.89 -9.21
N GLY A 74 -2.16 -10.87 -7.88
CA GLY A 74 -1.04 -10.45 -7.06
C GLY A 74 -1.27 -10.64 -5.56
N ILE A 75 -0.26 -10.29 -4.77
CA ILE A 75 -0.26 -10.36 -3.31
C ILE A 75 0.35 -9.05 -2.77
N VAL A 76 -0.14 -8.59 -1.63
CA VAL A 76 0.41 -7.47 -0.84
C VAL A 76 0.56 -7.95 0.60
N LYS A 77 1.79 -8.13 1.06
CA LYS A 77 2.10 -8.58 2.43
C LYS A 77 2.49 -7.39 3.29
N ILE A 78 2.05 -7.34 4.55
CA ILE A 78 2.58 -6.43 5.56
C ILE A 78 3.47 -7.24 6.52
N VAL A 79 4.67 -6.74 6.78
CA VAL A 79 5.68 -7.37 7.65
C VAL A 79 6.25 -6.37 8.65
N ASN A 80 6.78 -6.85 9.77
CA ASN A 80 7.51 -6.05 10.75
C ASN A 80 8.78 -6.84 11.14
N GLY A 81 9.95 -6.34 10.72
CA GLY A 81 11.17 -7.15 10.68
C GLY A 81 10.96 -8.42 9.84
N GLU A 82 11.29 -9.58 10.41
CA GLU A 82 11.09 -10.90 9.78
C GLU A 82 9.66 -11.45 9.92
N ARG A 83 8.79 -10.80 10.70
CA ARG A 83 7.44 -11.30 11.02
C ARG A 83 6.41 -10.83 10.00
N GLU A 84 5.70 -11.77 9.39
CA GLU A 84 4.46 -11.47 8.65
C GLU A 84 3.34 -11.04 9.60
N VAL A 85 2.66 -9.94 9.25
CA VAL A 85 1.57 -9.35 10.03
C VAL A 85 0.23 -9.62 9.36
N GLU A 86 0.11 -9.37 8.05
CA GLU A 86 -1.10 -9.67 7.28
C GLU A 86 -0.80 -9.84 5.78
N VAL A 87 -1.70 -10.50 5.04
CA VAL A 87 -1.55 -10.77 3.61
C VAL A 87 -2.86 -10.52 2.85
N PHE A 88 -2.86 -9.49 2.02
CA PHE A 88 -3.93 -9.19 1.08
C PHE A 88 -3.62 -9.87 -0.27
N HIS A 89 -4.65 -10.43 -0.89
CA HIS A 89 -4.58 -10.91 -2.27
C HIS A 89 -5.29 -9.91 -3.17
N THR A 90 -4.88 -9.82 -4.43
CA THR A 90 -5.59 -9.06 -5.46
C THR A 90 -5.91 -9.98 -6.62
N ARG A 91 -7.14 -9.91 -7.16
CA ARG A 91 -7.63 -10.74 -8.29
C ARG A 91 -8.67 -9.97 -9.12
N PRO A 92 -8.64 -10.01 -10.46
CA PRO A 92 -9.63 -9.32 -11.31
C PRO A 92 -11.10 -9.73 -11.13
N SER A 93 -11.35 -10.83 -10.43
CA SER A 93 -12.69 -11.39 -10.19
C SER A 93 -13.24 -11.12 -8.77
N GLU A 94 -12.51 -10.39 -7.94
CA GLU A 94 -12.97 -9.99 -6.60
C GLU A 94 -13.93 -8.79 -6.69
N GLN A 95 -14.77 -8.61 -5.67
CA GLN A 95 -15.65 -7.43 -5.57
C GLN A 95 -14.81 -6.15 -5.59
N GLU A 96 -15.32 -5.09 -6.23
CA GLU A 96 -14.68 -3.79 -6.17
C GLU A 96 -14.58 -3.29 -4.72
N LYS A 97 -13.35 -3.27 -4.22
CA LYS A 97 -12.99 -2.81 -2.89
C LYS A 97 -11.57 -2.27 -2.92
N THR A 98 -11.39 -1.07 -2.40
CA THR A 98 -10.09 -0.44 -2.20
C THR A 98 -9.89 -0.21 -0.71
N THR A 99 -8.83 -0.80 -0.14
CA THR A 99 -8.57 -0.76 1.31
C THR A 99 -7.31 0.05 1.60
N MET A 100 -7.42 1.08 2.42
CA MET A 100 -6.27 1.77 3.02
C MET A 100 -5.81 0.99 4.26
N ILE A 101 -4.52 0.68 4.33
CA ILE A 101 -3.86 -0.01 5.43
C ILE A 101 -2.90 1.00 6.07
N ILE A 102 -3.08 1.32 7.36
CA ILE A 102 -2.13 2.16 8.10
C ILE A 102 -0.91 1.33 8.49
N LEU A 103 0.29 1.87 8.25
CA LEU A 103 1.57 1.27 8.59
C LEU A 103 2.24 2.09 9.69
N GLU A 104 2.33 1.52 10.89
CA GLU A 104 3.13 2.08 11.97
C GLU A 104 4.64 1.95 11.67
N ARG A 105 5.47 2.67 12.44
CA ARG A 105 6.94 2.65 12.32
C ARG A 105 7.49 1.22 12.29
N GLY A 106 8.33 0.90 11.32
CA GLY A 106 8.95 -0.42 11.13
C GLY A 106 8.09 -1.42 10.33
N HIS A 107 6.83 -1.11 10.04
CA HIS A 107 6.01 -1.95 9.17
C HIS A 107 6.33 -1.70 7.71
N HIS A 108 6.66 -2.77 6.98
CA HIS A 108 6.96 -2.74 5.56
C HIS A 108 5.87 -3.48 4.78
N CYS A 109 5.56 -2.99 3.59
CA CYS A 109 4.65 -3.57 2.62
C CYS A 109 5.45 -4.22 1.49
N ILE A 110 5.19 -5.48 1.17
CA ILE A 110 5.84 -6.23 0.10
C ILE A 110 4.81 -6.58 -0.97
N VAL A 111 4.93 -5.96 -2.14
CA VAL A 111 4.06 -6.18 -3.31
C VAL A 111 4.69 -7.25 -4.20
N LEU A 112 3.90 -8.29 -4.51
CA LEU A 112 4.31 -9.47 -5.29
C LEU A 112 3.34 -9.71 -6.45
N GLY A 113 3.86 -10.04 -7.63
CA GLY A 113 3.02 -10.17 -8.82
C GLY A 113 2.47 -8.83 -9.29
N ASN A 114 1.35 -8.83 -10.01
CA ASN A 114 0.91 -7.65 -10.75
C ASN A 114 -0.01 -6.71 -9.93
N SER A 115 -0.07 -6.83 -8.60
CA SER A 115 -0.98 -6.07 -7.72
C SER A 115 -0.97 -4.56 -7.99
N SER A 116 -2.15 -3.93 -7.98
CA SER A 116 -2.25 -2.47 -7.99
C SER A 116 -2.29 -1.93 -6.55
N THR A 117 -1.26 -1.17 -6.17
CA THR A 117 -1.17 -0.49 -4.87
C THR A 117 -0.85 0.99 -5.05
N LYS A 118 -1.34 1.84 -4.16
CA LYS A 118 -1.09 3.28 -4.11
C LYS A 118 -0.48 3.58 -2.75
N PHE A 119 0.77 4.03 -2.73
CA PHE A 119 1.46 4.36 -1.51
C PHE A 119 1.06 5.76 -1.04
N VAL A 120 1.46 6.07 0.19
CA VAL A 120 0.99 7.22 0.93
C VAL A 120 2.26 7.82 1.55
N LYS A 121 2.95 8.73 0.81
CA LYS A 121 4.24 9.38 1.18
C LYS A 121 4.41 10.87 0.77
N LYS A 122 3.43 11.76 1.04
CA LYS A 122 3.49 13.19 0.66
C LYS A 122 4.75 13.93 1.17
N THR A 123 5.11 15.00 0.46
CA THR A 123 6.20 15.92 0.79
C THR A 123 5.74 17.07 1.69
N GLN A 124 6.58 17.46 2.66
CA GLN A 124 6.61 18.84 3.13
C GLN A 124 7.24 19.68 2.01
N HIS A 125 6.60 20.79 1.62
CA HIS A 125 7.26 21.82 0.83
C HIS A 125 8.10 22.70 1.78
N SER A 126 9.41 22.69 1.56
CA SER A 126 10.40 23.59 2.16
C SER A 126 10.47 24.93 1.41
#